data_AF-A0A968TJQ3-F1
#
_entry.id   AF-A0A968TJQ3-F1
#
_cell.length_a   1.000
_cell.length_b   1.000
_cell.length_c   1.000
_cell.angle_alpha   90.00
_cell.angle_beta   90.00
_cell.angle_gamma   90.00
#
_symmetry.space_group_name_H-M   'P 1'
#
loop_
_entity.id
_entity.type
_entity.pdbx_description
1 polymer ?
#
loop_
_entity_poly.entity_id
_entity_poly.type
_entity_poly.pdbx_seq_one_letter_code
_entity_poly.pdbx_strand_id
1 'polypeptide(L)' 'MVITLDQIVEEVAQLPGDVAAELIERILVARHGGLTDDVENAWTCEARQRMRQIAAGEVEGVPAEEVMERMRRIVGQ' A
#
# COMPACT_ATOMS: atom_id res chain seq x y z
N MET A 1 33.09 1.13 -5.70
CA MET A 1 32.41 2.30 -6.28
C MET A 1 31.37 2.75 -5.27
N VAL A 2 31.34 4.04 -4.91
CA VAL A 2 30.34 4.58 -3.97
C VAL A 2 29.30 5.31 -4.81
N ILE A 3 28.08 4.79 -4.84
CA ILE A 3 26.92 5.48 -5.43
C ILE A 3 26.31 6.35 -4.32
N THR A 4 25.97 7.61 -4.64
CA THR A 4 25.29 8.49 -3.69
C THR A 4 23.77 8.29 -3.73
N LEU A 5 23.07 8.70 -2.68
CA LEU A 5 21.61 8.68 -2.67
C LEU A 5 21.03 9.52 -3.81
N ASP A 6 21.59 10.71 -4.05
CA ASP A 6 21.12 11.62 -5.10
C ASP A 6 21.25 11.00 -6.49
N GLN A 7 22.35 10.26 -6.74
CA GLN A 7 22.53 9.52 -7.99
C GLN A 7 21.46 8.43 -8.16
N ILE A 8 21.12 7.70 -7.09
CA ILE A 8 20.04 6.69 -7.15
C ILE A 8 18.70 7.38 -7.48
N VAL A 9 18.38 8.47 -6.79
CA VAL A 9 17.12 9.20 -7.02
C VAL A 9 17.05 9.71 -8.46
N GLU A 10 18.12 10.30 -8.97
CA GLU A 10 18.18 10.85 -10.32
C GLU A 10 18.03 9.75 -11.38
N GLU A 11 18.73 8.63 -11.24
CA GLU A 11 18.62 7.51 -12.18
C GLU A 11 17.22 6.87 -12.16
N VAL A 12 16.64 6.67 -10.98
CA VAL A 12 15.29 6.08 -10.84
C VAL A 12 14.21 7.00 -11.38
N ALA A 13 14.37 8.33 -11.25
CA ALA A 13 13.43 9.31 -11.78
C ALA A 13 13.37 9.33 -13.32
N GLN A 14 14.40 8.85 -14.02
CA GLN A 14 14.42 8.74 -15.48
C GLN A 14 13.74 7.47 -16.01
N LEU A 15 13.39 6.51 -15.13
CA LEU A 15 12.74 5.28 -15.54
C LEU A 15 11.26 5.52 -15.89
N PRO A 16 10.68 4.70 -16.78
CA PRO A 16 9.22 4.60 -16.90
C PRO A 16 8.59 4.32 -15.53
N GLY A 17 7.42 4.93 -15.26
CA GLY A 17 6.83 4.91 -13.91
C GLY A 17 6.51 3.51 -13.37
N ASP A 18 6.15 2.57 -14.25
CA ASP A 18 5.96 1.16 -13.93
C ASP A 18 7.28 0.47 -13.53
N VAL A 19 8.36 0.74 -14.27
CA VAL A 19 9.70 0.20 -13.96
C VAL A 19 10.25 0.79 -12.65
N ALA A 20 10.03 2.08 -12.42
CA ALA A 20 10.42 2.73 -11.16
C ALA A 20 9.68 2.13 -9.95
N ALA A 21 8.37 1.86 -10.11
CA ALA A 21 7.56 1.22 -9.07
C ALA A 21 8.07 -0.20 -8.74
N GLU A 22 8.34 -1.02 -9.76
CA GLU A 22 8.89 -2.37 -9.57
C GLU A 22 10.25 -2.32 -8.85
N LEU A 23 11.13 -1.39 -9.23
CA LEU A 23 12.43 -1.23 -8.57
C LEU A 23 12.29 -0.88 -7.09
N ILE A 24 11.40 0.06 -6.76
CA ILE A 24 11.14 0.45 -5.36
C ILE A 24 10.62 -0.75 -4.57
N GLU A 25 9.68 -1.52 -5.13
CA GLU A 25 9.16 -2.74 -4.49
C GLU A 25 10.27 -3.75 -4.20
N ARG A 26 11.14 -4.02 -5.19
CA ARG A 26 12.27 -4.95 -5.02
C ARG A 26 13.26 -4.50 -3.95
N ILE A 27 13.53 -3.19 -3.85
CA ILE A 27 14.39 -2.62 -2.80
C ILE A 27 13.74 -2.82 -1.42
N LEU A 28 12.44 -2.53 -1.31
CA LEU A 28 11.71 -2.69 -0.05
C LEU A 28 11.71 -4.15 0.41
N VAL A 29 11.39 -5.09 -0.49
CA VAL A 29 11.43 -6.53 -0.20
C VAL A 29 12.83 -6.97 0.21
N ALA A 30 13.87 -6.54 -0.50
CA ALA A 30 15.25 -6.93 -0.18
C ALA A 30 15.72 -6.39 1.19
N ARG A 31 15.25 -5.21 1.61
CA ARG A 31 15.70 -4.54 2.84
C ARG A 31 14.88 -4.86 4.08
N HIS A 32 13.58 -5.04 3.90
CA HIS A 32 12.64 -5.21 5.01
C HIS A 32 12.06 -6.63 5.07
N GLY A 33 12.41 -7.48 4.10
CA GLY A 33 11.64 -8.68 3.79
C GLY A 33 10.41 -8.31 2.98
N GLY A 34 9.85 -9.29 2.26
CA GLY A 34 8.46 -9.18 1.83
C GLY A 34 7.53 -9.16 3.05
N LEU A 35 6.22 -9.08 2.82
CA LEU A 35 5.28 -9.45 3.88
C LEU A 35 5.63 -10.87 4.31
N THR A 36 5.94 -11.05 5.60
CA THR A 36 6.15 -12.41 6.10
C THR A 36 4.84 -13.17 6.00
N ASP A 37 4.91 -14.48 5.79
CA ASP A 37 3.72 -15.33 5.73
C ASP A 37 2.80 -15.09 6.94
N ASP A 38 3.37 -14.85 8.12
CA ASP A 38 2.62 -14.52 9.33
C ASP A 38 1.83 -13.21 9.21
N VAL A 39 2.41 -12.16 8.62
CA VAL A 39 1.73 -10.88 8.40
C VAL A 39 0.66 -11.01 7.32
N GLU A 40 0.94 -11.70 6.21
CA GLU A 40 -0.08 -11.97 5.18
C GLU A 40 -1.26 -12.77 5.73
N ASN A 41 -0.97 -13.80 6.54
CA ASN A 41 -1.99 -14.62 7.18
C ASN A 41 -2.82 -13.81 8.18
N ALA A 42 -2.17 -12.96 8.99
CA ALA A 42 -2.86 -12.08 9.93
C ALA A 42 -3.78 -11.09 9.20
N TRP A 43 -3.31 -10.46 8.12
CA TRP A 43 -4.11 -9.58 7.28
C TRP A 43 -5.30 -10.29 6.65
N THR A 44 -5.08 -11.49 6.10
CA THR A 44 -6.14 -12.30 5.50
C THR A 44 -7.19 -12.71 6.53
N CYS A 45 -6.76 -13.08 7.74
CA CYS A 45 -7.65 -13.43 8.84
C CYS A 45 -8.53 -12.23 9.24
N GLU A 46 -7.91 -11.08 9.48
CA GLU A 46 -8.58 -9.83 9.86
C GLU A 46 -9.58 -9.38 8.79
N ALA A 47 -9.17 -9.38 7.51
CA ALA A 47 -10.04 -9.00 6.41
C ALA A 47 -11.29 -9.88 6.33
N ARG A 48 -11.12 -11.21 6.43
CA ARG A 48 -12.24 -12.16 6.44
C ARG A 48 -13.13 -12.00 7.67
N GLN A 49 -12.54 -11.72 8.83
CA GLN A 49 -13.30 -11.43 10.05
C GLN A 49 -14.17 -10.19 9.87
N ARG A 50 -13.60 -9.06 9.43
CA ARG A 50 -14.34 -7.82 9.21
C ARG A 50 -15.48 -7.99 8.20
N MET A 51 -15.23 -8.70 7.10
CA MET A 51 -16.29 -9.02 6.13
C MET A 51 -17.46 -9.75 6.78
N ARG A 52 -17.20 -10.75 7.63
CA ARG A 52 -18.26 -11.48 8.34
C ARG A 52 -19.02 -10.58 9.30
N GLN A 53 -18.31 -9.76 10.08
CA GLN A 53 -18.93 -8.83 11.04
C GLN A 53 -19.86 -7.83 10.35
N ILE A 54 -19.43 -7.27 9.23
CA ILE A 54 -20.25 -6.36 8.41
C ILE A 54 -21.47 -7.10 7.84
N ALA A 55 -21.27 -8.29 7.27
CA ALA A 55 -22.36 -9.08 6.71
C ALA A 55 -23.39 -9.54 7.76
N ALA A 56 -22.94 -9.76 9.00
CA ALA A 56 -23.79 -10.10 10.14
C ALA A 56 -24.45 -8.88 10.79
N GLY A 57 -24.10 -7.65 10.39
CA GLY A 57 -24.58 -6.41 11.02
C GLY A 57 -23.98 -6.14 12.40
N GLU A 58 -22.89 -6.82 12.77
CA GLU A 58 -22.17 -6.60 14.03
C GLU A 58 -21.36 -5.30 14.00
N VAL A 59 -20.96 -4.86 12.79
CA VAL A 59 -20.21 -3.64 12.56
C VAL A 59 -20.87 -2.86 11.43
N GLU A 60 -21.15 -1.58 11.67
CA GLU A 60 -21.68 -0.67 10.66
C GLU A 60 -20.54 -0.15 9.78
N GLY A 61 -20.67 -0.33 8.47
CA GLY A 61 -19.74 0.23 7.48
C GLY A 61 -20.02 1.71 7.25
N VAL A 62 -19.01 2.44 6.78
CA VAL A 62 -19.20 3.82 6.29
C VAL A 62 -19.65 3.76 4.82
N PRO A 63 -20.70 4.50 4.42
CA PRO A 63 -21.11 4.58 3.02
C PRO A 63 -19.97 5.04 2.11
N ALA A 64 -19.83 4.41 0.96
CA ALA A 64 -18.73 4.68 0.04
C ALA A 64 -18.74 6.14 -0.44
N GLU A 65 -19.92 6.73 -0.62
CA GLU A 65 -20.11 8.11 -1.03
C GLU A 65 -19.50 9.09 -0.02
N GLU A 66 -19.69 8.83 1.28
CA GLU A 66 -19.14 9.64 2.37
C GLU A 66 -17.60 9.57 2.39
N VAL A 67 -17.05 8.36 2.24
CA VAL A 67 -15.60 8.14 2.14
C VAL A 67 -15.02 8.91 0.96
N MET A 68 -15.66 8.80 -0.21
CA MET A 68 -15.20 9.46 -1.44
C MET A 68 -15.32 10.99 -1.36
N GLU A 69 -16.36 11.51 -0.72
CA GLU A 69 -16.50 12.94 -0.48
C GLU A 69 -15.37 13.46 0.42
N ARG A 70 -15.09 12.76 1.52
CA ARG A 70 -13.97 13.10 2.42
C ARG A 70 -12.63 13.04 1.70
N MET A 71 -12.40 12.02 0.88
CA MET A 71 -11.18 11.89 0.08
C MET A 71 -11.00 13.08 -0.85
N ARG A 72 -12.03 13.48 -1.61
CA ARG A 72 -11.97 14.65 -2.51
C ARG A 72 -11.59 15.93 -1.78
N ARG A 73 -12.07 16.15 -0.55
CA ARG A 73 -11.68 17.33 0.25
C ARG A 73 -10.20 17.33 0.66
N ILE A 74 -9.58 16.16 0.81
CA ILE A 74 -8.18 16.03 1.27
C ILE A 74 -7.20 16.08 0.10
N VAL A 75 -7.45 15.29 -0.96
CA VAL A 75 -6.51 15.11 -2.08
C VAL A 75 -6.92 15.82 -3.37
N GLY A 76 -8.15 16.32 -3.47
CA GLY A 76 -8.68 16.95 -4.68
C GLY A 76 -8.48 18.48 -4.77
N GLN A 77 -7.44 19.02 -4.13
CA GLN A 77 -6.99 20.41 -4.38
C GLN A 77 -6.09 20.47 -5.61
#